data_AF-A0A2H9P7E5-F1
#
_entry.id   AF-A0A2H9P7E5-F1
#
_cell.length_a   1.000
_cell.length_b   1.000
_cell.length_c   1.000
_cell.angle_alpha   90.00
_cell.angle_beta   90.00
_cell.angle_gamma   90.00
#
_symmetry.space_group_name_H-M   'P 1'
#
loop_
_entity.id
_entity.type
_entity.pdbx_description
1 polymer ?
#
loop_
_entity_poly.entity_id
_entity_poly.type
_entity_poly.pdbx_seq_one_letter_code
_entity_poly.pdbx_strand_id
1 'polypeptide(L)'
;MLWQRVISSLVIIPILLAAVWFGDPWTSIVVALFVLLGTFEFYKLANKAGWKPFSVLGIVFVLFFLLNARSEDGRTTPLLISGAVVLSLIRLLWCSDKGKAFTNWAWTIGGIFYIGWTMSHFILLRELGDGRSWVLVVLLVT
;
A
#
# COMPACT_ATOMS: atom_id res chain seq x y z
N MET A 1 -10.86 22.08 17.50
CA MET A 1 -10.15 20.79 17.35
C MET A 1 -11.10 19.60 17.24
N LEU A 2 -12.12 19.44 18.10
CA LEU A 2 -13.08 18.32 17.97
C LEU A 2 -13.97 18.42 16.73
N TRP A 3 -14.51 19.61 16.43
CA TRP A 3 -15.37 19.83 15.26
C TRP A 3 -14.73 19.46 13.92
N GLN A 4 -13.43 19.75 13.73
CA GLN A 4 -12.71 19.37 12.51
C GLN A 4 -12.64 17.85 12.34
N ARG A 5 -12.43 17.10 13.43
CA ARG A 5 -12.40 15.63 13.41
C ARG A 5 -13.78 15.05 13.11
N VAL A 6 -14.84 15.62 13.69
CA VAL A 6 -16.22 15.21 13.43
C VAL A 6 -16.57 15.41 11.96
N ILE A 7 -16.27 16.60 11.41
CA ILE A 7 -16.56 16.91 10.01
C ILE A 7 -15.75 16.00 9.06
N SER A 8 -14.46 15.77 9.33
CA SER A 8 -13.66 14.88 8.48
C SER A 8 -14.18 13.44 8.48
N SER A 9 -14.54 12.91 9.66
CA SER A 9 -15.09 11.55 9.76
C SER A 9 -16.45 11.44 9.08
N LEU A 10 -17.31 12.46 9.25
CA LEU A 10 -18.64 12.52 8.64
C LEU A 10 -18.59 12.60 7.11
N VAL A 11 -17.47 13.07 6.53
CA VAL A 11 -17.26 13.10 5.08
C VAL A 11 -16.58 11.84 4.55
N ILE A 12 -15.52 11.37 5.21
CA ILE A 12 -14.71 10.23 4.74
C ILE A 12 -15.51 8.92 4.83
N ILE A 13 -16.26 8.70 5.92
CA ILE A 13 -16.99 7.44 6.13
C ILE A 13 -18.04 7.22 5.03
N PRO A 14 -18.93 8.17 4.70
CA PRO A 14 -19.87 7.98 3.59
C PRO A 14 -19.20 7.78 2.23
N ILE A 15 -18.07 8.44 1.97
CA ILE A 15 -17.33 8.27 0.71
C ILE A 15 -16.78 6.84 0.61
N LEU A 16 -16.20 6.31 1.69
CA LEU A 16 -15.73 4.93 1.74
C LEU A 16 -16.88 3.93 1.56
N LEU A 17 -17.98 4.13 2.27
CA LEU A 17 -19.17 3.28 2.15
C LEU A 17 -19.75 3.30 0.74
N ALA A 18 -19.84 4.48 0.12
CA ALA A 18 -20.30 4.62 -1.26
C ALA A 18 -19.36 3.89 -2.24
N ALA A 19 -18.04 4.05 -2.09
CA ALA A 19 -17.06 3.38 -2.93
C ALA A 19 -17.15 1.84 -2.82
N VAL A 20 -17.38 1.33 -1.62
CA VAL A 20 -17.61 -0.11 -1.38
C VAL A 20 -18.97 -0.56 -1.90
N TRP A 21 -20.00 0.29 -1.84
CA TRP A 21 -21.33 -0.03 -2.34
C TRP A 21 -21.36 -0.16 -3.87
N PHE A 22 -20.79 0.81 -4.58
CA PHE A 22 -20.72 0.81 -6.05
C PHE A 22 -19.71 -0.21 -6.59
N GLY A 23 -18.69 -0.59 -5.82
CA GLY A 23 -17.71 -1.61 -6.20
C GLY A 23 -16.65 -1.12 -7.18
N ASP A 24 -16.14 -2.01 -8.03
CA ASP A 24 -15.16 -1.64 -9.04
C ASP A 24 -15.78 -0.74 -10.13
N PRO A 25 -15.08 0.30 -10.60
CA PRO A 25 -13.68 0.63 -10.31
C PRO A 25 -13.45 1.48 -9.05
N TRP A 26 -14.51 1.95 -8.38
CA TRP A 26 -14.44 2.92 -7.28
C TRP A 26 -13.67 2.43 -6.06
N THR A 27 -13.92 1.19 -5.63
CA THR A 27 -13.19 0.59 -4.49
C THR A 27 -11.69 0.56 -4.76
N SER A 28 -11.27 0.13 -5.94
CA SER A 28 -9.86 0.09 -6.33
C SER A 28 -9.22 1.48 -6.43
N ILE A 29 -9.94 2.50 -6.92
CA ILE A 29 -9.43 3.89 -6.98
C ILE A 29 -9.19 4.41 -5.56
N VAL A 30 -10.13 4.18 -4.64
CA VAL A 30 -9.99 4.59 -3.24
C VAL A 30 -8.80 3.87 -2.60
N VAL A 31 -8.70 2.54 -2.73
CA VAL A 31 -7.55 1.78 -2.21
C VAL A 31 -6.24 2.30 -2.80
N ALA A 32 -6.17 2.58 -4.10
CA ALA A 32 -4.99 3.14 -4.76
C ALA A 32 -4.57 4.49 -4.17
N LEU A 33 -5.55 5.37 -3.94
CA LEU A 33 -5.29 6.68 -3.33
C LEU A 33 -4.73 6.52 -1.90
N PHE A 34 -5.36 5.69 -1.08
CA PHE A 34 -4.90 5.44 0.30
C PHE A 34 -3.52 4.80 0.34
N VAL A 35 -3.24 3.86 -0.57
CA VAL A 35 -1.95 3.21 -0.68
C VAL A 35 -0.84 4.19 -1.09
N LEU A 36 -1.10 5.05 -2.06
CA LEU A 36 -0.14 6.06 -2.50
C LEU A 36 0.15 7.09 -1.39
N LEU A 37 -0.91 7.60 -0.75
CA LEU A 37 -0.77 8.54 0.37
C LEU A 37 -0.04 7.90 1.54
N GLY A 38 -0.44 6.69 1.94
CA GLY A 38 0.19 5.94 3.03
C GLY A 38 1.66 5.66 2.76
N THR A 39 2.00 5.22 1.54
CA THR A 39 3.39 4.97 1.14
C THR A 39 4.23 6.25 1.14
N PHE A 40 3.66 7.34 0.65
CA PHE A 40 4.32 8.64 0.66
C PHE A 40 4.59 9.15 2.08
N GLU A 41 3.59 9.08 2.96
CA GLU A 41 3.74 9.47 4.36
C GLU A 41 4.73 8.59 5.11
N PHE A 42 4.68 7.28 4.89
CA PHE A 42 5.61 6.34 5.49
C PHE A 42 7.06 6.65 5.13
N TYR A 43 7.37 6.88 3.85
CA TYR A 43 8.72 7.27 3.44
C TYR A 43 9.10 8.69 3.88
N LYS A 44 8.14 9.61 3.98
CA LYS A 44 8.38 10.96 4.51
C LYS A 44 8.76 10.90 5.99
N LEU A 45 8.13 10.03 6.79
CA LEU A 45 8.47 9.80 8.19
C LEU A 45 9.86 9.18 8.33
N ALA A 46 10.18 8.16 7.53
CA ALA A 46 11.52 7.57 7.50
C ALA A 46 12.60 8.61 7.13
N ASN A 47 12.33 9.48 6.14
CA ASN A 47 13.22 10.59 5.77
C ASN A 47 13.42 11.58 6.92
N LYS A 48 12.35 11.96 7.63
CA LYS A 48 12.45 12.84 8.81
C LYS A 48 13.23 12.21 9.95
N ALA A 49 13.20 10.89 10.09
CA ALA A 49 14.00 10.14 11.06
C ALA A 49 15.48 9.98 10.66
N GLY A 50 15.91 10.58 9.54
CA GLY A 50 17.31 10.56 9.08
C GLY A 50 17.69 9.36 8.21
N TRP A 51 16.73 8.51 7.88
CA TRP A 51 16.90 7.41 6.92
C TRP A 51 16.64 7.91 5.49
N LYS A 52 17.14 7.19 4.49
CA LYS A 52 16.93 7.51 3.08
C LYS A 52 16.42 6.26 2.35
N PRO A 53 15.15 5.85 2.56
CA PRO A 53 14.56 4.76 1.82
C PRO A 53 14.52 5.08 0.32
N PHE A 54 14.50 4.05 -0.51
CA PHE A 54 14.37 4.19 -1.96
C PHE A 54 12.90 4.43 -2.34
N SER A 55 12.36 5.61 -1.99
CA SER A 55 10.94 5.93 -2.10
C SER A 55 10.35 5.68 -3.49
N VAL A 56 11.09 6.01 -4.56
CA VAL A 56 10.64 5.79 -5.94
C VAL A 56 10.48 4.30 -6.23
N LEU A 57 11.47 3.48 -5.86
CA LEU A 57 11.40 2.03 -6.04
C LEU A 57 10.21 1.47 -5.24
N GLY A 58 10.06 1.92 -4.00
CA GLY A 58 8.93 1.55 -3.14
C GLY A 58 7.57 1.83 -3.78
N ILE A 59 7.35 3.06 -4.24
CA ILE A 59 6.08 3.47 -4.87
C ILE A 59 5.79 2.65 -6.14
N VAL A 60 6.81 2.40 -6.97
CA VAL A 60 6.65 1.57 -8.17
C VAL A 60 6.21 0.15 -7.84
N PHE A 61 6.84 -0.49 -6.86
CA PHE A 61 6.45 -1.84 -6.45
C PHE A 61 5.07 -1.91 -5.80
N VAL A 62 4.72 -0.91 -5.00
CA VAL A 62 3.39 -0.76 -4.41
C VAL A 62 2.31 -0.65 -5.51
N LEU A 63 2.57 0.13 -6.57
CA LEU A 63 1.69 0.21 -7.73
C LEU A 63 1.59 -1.12 -8.47
N PHE A 64 2.70 -1.84 -8.64
CA PHE A 64 2.67 -3.17 -9.25
C PHE A 64 1.83 -4.16 -8.44
N PHE A 65 1.90 -4.15 -7.12
CA PHE A 65 1.02 -4.99 -6.28
C PHE A 65 -0.45 -4.65 -6.47
N LEU A 66 -0.78 -3.37 -6.65
CA LEU A 66 -2.14 -2.95 -6.92
C LEU A 66 -2.68 -3.43 -8.27
N LEU A 67 -1.85 -3.33 -9.30
CA LEU A 67 -2.18 -3.86 -10.63
C LEU A 67 -2.27 -5.38 -10.63
N ASN A 68 -1.42 -6.04 -9.84
CA ASN A 68 -1.40 -7.48 -9.66
C ASN A 68 -2.67 -8.01 -9.03
N ALA A 69 -3.26 -7.28 -8.07
CA ALA A 69 -4.47 -7.68 -7.40
C ALA A 69 -5.67 -7.86 -8.34
N ARG A 70 -5.62 -7.30 -9.54
CA ARG A 70 -6.64 -7.47 -10.60
C ARG A 70 -6.26 -8.53 -11.64
N SER A 71 -5.07 -9.10 -11.54
CA SER A 71 -4.61 -10.13 -12.46
C SER A 71 -4.91 -11.49 -11.85
N GLU A 72 -5.62 -12.32 -12.59
CA GLU A 72 -5.94 -13.70 -12.18
C GLU A 72 -4.72 -14.65 -12.25
N ASP A 73 -3.59 -14.19 -12.78
CA ASP A 73 -2.39 -15.02 -12.96
C ASP A 73 -1.61 -15.16 -11.64
N GLY A 74 -1.81 -16.28 -10.93
CA GLY A 74 -1.13 -16.57 -9.66
C GLY A 74 0.41 -16.66 -9.72
N ARG A 75 1.03 -16.62 -10.90
CA ARG A 75 2.51 -16.60 -11.06
C ARG A 75 3.12 -15.21 -10.88
N THR A 76 2.33 -14.18 -11.09
CA THR A 76 2.80 -12.79 -11.07
C THR A 76 3.08 -12.31 -9.65
N THR A 77 2.34 -12.79 -8.67
CA THR A 77 2.51 -12.48 -7.24
C THR A 77 3.89 -12.89 -6.68
N PRO A 78 4.37 -14.15 -6.81
CA PRO A 78 5.70 -14.53 -6.35
C PRO A 78 6.82 -13.83 -7.15
N LEU A 79 6.57 -13.49 -8.42
CA LEU A 79 7.51 -12.72 -9.24
C LEU A 79 7.64 -11.28 -8.73
N LEU A 80 6.55 -10.64 -8.28
CA LEU A 80 6.60 -9.31 -7.69
C LEU A 80 7.27 -9.30 -6.31
N ILE A 81 6.99 -10.31 -5.47
CA ILE A 81 7.66 -10.46 -4.16
C ILE A 81 9.18 -10.62 -4.37
N SER A 82 9.57 -11.58 -5.22
CA SER A 82 11.00 -11.82 -5.51
C SER A 82 11.65 -10.60 -6.16
N GLY A 83 10.98 -9.95 -7.12
CA GLY A 83 11.44 -8.72 -7.74
C GLY A 83 11.63 -7.58 -6.73
N ALA A 84 10.68 -7.39 -5.81
CA ALA A 84 10.75 -6.34 -4.79
C ALA A 84 11.98 -6.53 -3.89
N VAL A 85 12.26 -7.76 -3.49
CA VAL A 85 13.42 -8.11 -2.67
C VAL A 85 14.72 -8.01 -3.47
N VAL A 86 14.80 -8.65 -4.64
CA VAL A 86 16.03 -8.72 -5.43
C VAL A 86 16.42 -7.35 -6.00
N LEU A 87 15.49 -6.61 -6.61
CA LEU A 87 15.80 -5.29 -7.17
C LEU A 87 16.16 -4.27 -6.10
N SER A 88 15.52 -4.33 -4.92
CA SER A 88 15.89 -3.45 -3.81
C SER A 88 17.27 -3.79 -3.23
N LEU A 89 17.64 -5.08 -3.17
CA LEU A 89 18.98 -5.53 -2.80
C LEU A 89 20.04 -5.17 -3.84
N ILE A 90 19.73 -5.29 -5.13
CA ILE A 90 20.63 -4.86 -6.20
C ILE A 90 20.91 -3.36 -6.07
N ARG A 91 19.87 -2.57 -5.81
CA ARG A 91 20.03 -1.12 -5.56
C ARG A 91 20.87 -0.81 -4.32
N LEU A 92 20.86 -1.71 -3.33
CA LEU A 92 21.68 -1.60 -2.13
C LEU A 92 23.18 -1.69 -2.44
N LEU A 93 23.58 -2.47 -3.45
CA LEU A 93 25.00 -2.62 -3.86
C LEU A 93 25.60 -1.31 -4.38
N TRP A 94 24.77 -0.43 -4.95
CA TRP A 94 25.18 0.92 -5.37
C TRP A 94 25.10 1.97 -4.26
N CYS A 95 24.71 1.60 -3.04
CA CYS A 95 24.67 2.52 -1.92
C CYS A 95 26.06 2.73 -1.32
N SER A 96 26.59 3.95 -1.45
CA SER A 96 27.93 4.29 -0.95
C SER A 96 28.05 4.28 0.59
N ASP A 97 26.94 4.42 1.32
CA ASP A 97 26.92 4.52 2.79
C ASP A 97 26.52 3.19 3.44
N LYS A 98 27.50 2.29 3.56
CA LYS A 98 27.31 0.90 4.03
C LYS A 98 26.71 0.79 5.44
N GLY A 99 26.95 1.77 6.31
CA GLY A 99 26.46 1.76 7.69
C GLY A 99 24.94 1.96 7.82
N LYS A 100 24.33 2.69 6.87
CA LYS A 100 22.89 2.97 6.85
C LYS A 100 22.14 2.23 5.75
N ALA A 101 22.87 1.59 4.84
CA ALA A 101 22.34 0.84 3.71
C ALA A 101 21.26 -0.16 4.16
N PHE A 102 21.57 -1.07 5.09
CA PHE A 102 20.63 -2.10 5.52
C PHE A 102 19.34 -1.53 6.10
N THR A 103 19.43 -0.51 6.95
CA THR A 103 18.25 0.13 7.53
C THR A 103 17.41 0.86 6.47
N ASN A 104 18.04 1.53 5.50
CA ASN A 104 17.35 2.17 4.38
C ASN A 104 16.61 1.15 3.50
N TRP A 105 17.23 -0.01 3.26
CA TRP A 105 16.60 -1.14 2.58
C TRP A 105 15.42 -1.69 3.38
N ALA A 106 15.59 -1.90 4.69
CA ALA A 106 14.53 -2.38 5.57
C ALA A 106 13.31 -1.44 5.58
N TRP A 107 13.52 -0.12 5.61
CA TRP A 107 12.44 0.85 5.44
C TRP A 107 11.77 0.76 4.07
N THR A 108 12.53 0.53 2.99
CA THR A 108 11.95 0.40 1.64
C THR A 108 11.08 -0.85 1.52
N ILE A 109 11.59 -2.00 1.97
CA ILE A 109 10.87 -3.28 2.02
C ILE A 109 9.66 -3.18 2.94
N GLY A 110 9.83 -2.55 4.10
CA GLY A 110 8.75 -2.24 5.03
C GLY A 110 7.61 -1.53 4.31
N GLY A 111 7.86 -0.44 3.58
CA GLY A 111 6.80 0.27 2.86
C GLY A 111 6.13 -0.59 1.77
N ILE A 112 6.91 -1.35 1.01
CA ILE A 112 6.39 -2.22 -0.05
C ILE A 112 5.44 -3.30 0.50
N PHE A 113 5.88 -4.05 1.50
CA PHE A 113 5.10 -5.16 2.05
C PHE A 113 4.04 -4.70 3.04
N TYR A 114 4.37 -3.76 3.93
CA TYR A 114 3.43 -3.33 4.95
C TYR A 114 2.27 -2.53 4.38
N ILE A 115 2.49 -1.74 3.33
CA ILE A 115 1.45 -0.89 2.74
C ILE A 115 0.97 -1.47 1.42
N GLY A 116 1.88 -1.76 0.48
CA GLY A 116 1.49 -2.24 -0.85
C GLY A 116 0.85 -3.62 -0.83
N TRP A 117 1.55 -4.61 -0.28
CA TRP A 117 1.05 -5.99 -0.24
C TRP A 117 -0.20 -6.13 0.62
N THR A 118 -0.25 -5.57 1.83
CA THR A 118 -1.44 -5.70 2.69
C THR A 118 -2.68 -5.04 2.08
N MET A 119 -2.53 -3.85 1.48
CA MET A 119 -3.67 -3.15 0.88
C MET A 119 -4.12 -3.78 -0.43
N SER A 120 -3.24 -4.46 -1.17
CA SER A 120 -3.65 -5.22 -2.36
C SER A 120 -4.66 -6.32 -2.01
N HIS A 121 -4.64 -6.83 -0.76
CA HIS A 121 -5.62 -7.83 -0.29
C HIS A 121 -7.02 -7.25 -0.11
N PHE A 122 -7.20 -5.93 0.07
CA PHE A 122 -8.54 -5.34 0.05
C PHE A 122 -9.22 -5.48 -1.30
N ILE A 123 -8.44 -5.43 -2.39
CA ILE A 123 -8.95 -5.65 -3.75
C ILE A 123 -9.27 -7.13 -3.94
N LEU A 124 -8.39 -8.04 -3.53
CA LEU A 124 -8.64 -9.49 -3.62
C LEU A 124 -9.86 -9.91 -2.78
N LEU A 125 -10.01 -9.38 -1.57
CA LEU A 125 -11.16 -9.64 -0.69
C LEU A 125 -12.48 -9.21 -1.35
N ARG A 126 -12.44 -8.15 -2.15
CA ARG A 126 -13.61 -7.65 -2.88
C ARG A 126 -14.04 -8.58 -4.02
N GLU A 127 -13.08 -9.26 -4.66
CA GLU A 127 -13.33 -10.18 -5.76
C GLU A 127 -13.85 -11.55 -5.32
N LEU A 128 -13.75 -11.88 -4.02
CA LEU A 128 -14.33 -13.09 -3.46
C LEU A 128 -15.87 -13.08 -3.48
N GLY A 129 -16.46 -14.28 -3.34
CA GLY A 129 -17.89 -14.44 -3.11
C GLY A 129 -18.35 -13.66 -1.88
N ASP A 130 -19.35 -12.79 -2.06
CA ASP A 130 -19.83 -11.83 -1.04
C ASP A 130 -18.74 -10.84 -0.54
N GLY A 131 -17.74 -10.53 -1.38
CA GLY A 131 -16.63 -9.64 -1.05
C GLY A 131 -17.04 -8.23 -0.61
N ARG A 132 -18.26 -7.78 -0.96
CA ARG A 132 -18.89 -6.57 -0.43
C ARG A 132 -19.00 -6.60 1.10
N SER A 133 -19.64 -7.64 1.60
CA SER A 133 -19.93 -7.82 3.03
C SER A 133 -18.62 -7.98 3.80
N TRP A 134 -17.67 -8.73 3.26
CA TRP A 134 -16.35 -8.91 3.88
C TRP A 134 -15.56 -7.61 4.00
N VAL A 135 -15.52 -6.78 2.95
CA VAL A 135 -14.85 -5.47 3.02
C VAL A 135 -15.50 -4.56 4.07
N LEU A 136 -16.84 -4.56 4.16
CA LEU A 136 -17.55 -3.77 5.18
C LEU A 136 -17.25 -4.25 6.60
N VAL A 137 -17.19 -5.57 6.83
CA VAL A 137 -16.82 -6.14 8.14
C VAL A 137 -15.41 -5.72 8.53
N VAL A 138 -14.44 -5.82 7.61
CA VAL A 138 -13.06 -5.38 7.88
C VAL A 138 -13.02 -3.90 8.22
N LEU A 139 -13.72 -3.05 7.47
CA LEU A 139 -13.77 -1.60 7.74
C LEU A 139 -14.46 -1.24 9.06
N LEU A 140 -15.39 -2.06 9.56
CA LEU A 140 -16.08 -1.81 10.83
C LEU A 140 -15.26 -2.22 12.06
N VAL A 141 -14.41 -3.23 11.92
CA VAL A 141 -13.61 -3.77 13.03
C VAL A 141 -12.28 -3.01 13.23
N THR A 142 -11.86 -2.23 12.22
CA THR A 142 -10.58 -1.49 12.23
C THR A 142 -10.77 -0.02 12.58
#